data_AF-A0A3D2G2I0-F1
#
_entry.id   AF-A0A3D2G2I0-F1
#
_cell.length_a   1.000
_cell.length_b   1.000
_cell.length_c   1.000
_cell.angle_alpha   90.00
_cell.angle_beta   90.00
_cell.angle_gamma   90.00
#
_symmetry.space_group_name_H-M   'P 1'
#
loop_
_entity.id
_entity.type
_entity.pdbx_description
1 polymer ?
#
loop_
_entity_poly.entity_id
_entity_poly.type
_entity_poly.pdbx_seq_one_letter_code
_entity_poly.pdbx_strand_id
1 'polypeptide(L)'
;MLASAFLLLLNGAFLSLRLGAGSGSFPRPLPAKEERRCVERWMQGDLEARNTLIEHNLRLVAHIIKKYYTSESEQDDLISIG
;
A
#
# COMPACT_ATOMS: atom_id res chain seq x y z
N MET A 1 -33.77 -15.41 22.62
CA MET A 1 -32.91 -16.29 21.80
C MET A 1 -32.73 -15.75 20.39
N LEU A 2 -33.81 -15.41 19.66
CA LEU A 2 -33.75 -14.79 18.32
C LEU A 2 -32.96 -13.48 18.26
N ALA A 3 -33.19 -12.56 19.21
CA ALA A 3 -32.46 -11.28 19.26
C ALA A 3 -30.95 -11.46 19.48
N SER A 4 -30.56 -12.41 20.33
CA SER A 4 -29.16 -12.74 20.59
C SER A 4 -28.48 -13.34 19.35
N ALA A 5 -29.18 -14.20 18.62
CA ALA A 5 -28.69 -14.76 17.36
C ALA A 5 -28.53 -13.67 16.29
N PHE A 6 -29.46 -12.73 16.21
CA PHE A 6 -29.38 -11.58 15.30
C PHE A 6 -28.18 -10.68 15.61
N LEU A 7 -27.94 -10.36 16.88
CA LEU A 7 -26.77 -9.57 17.30
C LEU A 7 -25.45 -10.31 17.01
N LEU A 8 -25.42 -11.64 17.17
CA LEU A 8 -24.24 -12.44 16.85
C LEU A 8 -23.91 -12.40 15.35
N LEU A 9 -24.94 -12.49 14.50
CA LEU A 9 -24.80 -12.39 13.04
C LEU A 9 -24.32 -11.00 12.60
N LEU A 10 -24.87 -9.93 13.19
CA LEU A 10 -24.42 -8.57 12.94
C LEU A 10 -22.95 -8.37 13.34
N ASN A 11 -22.56 -8.82 14.54
CA ASN A 11 -21.16 -8.73 14.99
C ASN A 11 -20.21 -9.52 14.10
N GLY A 12 -20.62 -10.71 13.63
CA GLY A 12 -19.84 -11.49 12.65
C GLY A 12 -19.64 -10.75 11.33
N ALA A 13 -20.68 -10.08 10.82
CA ALA A 13 -20.59 -9.25 9.62
C ALA A 13 -19.73 -8.00 9.82
N PHE A 14 -19.80 -7.34 10.98
CA PHE A 14 -18.92 -6.22 11.30
C PHE A 14 -17.45 -6.66 11.44
N LEU A 15 -17.20 -7.84 12.01
CA LEU A 15 -15.86 -8.39 12.12
C LEU A 15 -15.28 -8.74 10.74
N SER A 16 -16.06 -9.33 9.85
CA SER A 16 -15.60 -9.66 8.49
C SER A 16 -15.28 -8.40 7.67
N LEU A 17 -16.07 -7.33 7.81
CA LEU A 17 -15.78 -6.03 7.18
C LEU A 17 -14.52 -5.37 7.73
N ARG A 18 -14.26 -5.47 9.04
CA ARG A 18 -13.02 -4.94 9.66
C ARG A 18 -11.77 -5.73 9.27
N LEU A 19 -11.90 -7.04 9.05
CA LEU A 19 -10.80 -7.89 8.58
C LEU A 19 -10.60 -7.78 7.06
N GLY A 20 -11.67 -7.43 6.34
CA GLY A 20 -11.71 -7.31 4.88
C GLY A 20 -11.15 -6.00 4.34
N ALA A 21 -9.89 -5.67 4.64
CA ALA A 21 -9.05 -4.76 3.85
C ALA A 21 -7.62 -4.73 4.43
N GLY A 22 -7.02 -5.91 4.65
CA GLY A 22 -5.66 -6.06 5.18
C GLY A 22 -4.54 -5.90 4.15
N SER A 23 -4.81 -5.35 2.97
CA SER A 23 -3.77 -5.06 1.98
C SER A 23 -3.64 -3.55 1.88
N GLY A 24 -2.61 -2.98 2.53
CA GLY A 24 -2.18 -1.63 2.17
C GLY A 24 -2.03 -1.57 0.65
N SER A 25 -2.56 -0.51 0.03
CA SER A 25 -2.66 -0.33 -1.43
C SER A 25 -1.32 -0.51 -2.17
N PHE A 26 -0.21 -0.44 -1.43
CA PHE A 26 1.14 -0.51 -1.98
C PHE A 26 1.73 -1.93 -1.92
N PRO A 27 2.36 -2.40 -3.02
CA PRO A 27 3.04 -3.68 -3.06
C PRO A 27 4.18 -3.77 -2.04
N ARG A 28 4.60 -5.00 -1.72
CA ARG A 28 5.73 -5.24 -0.80
C ARG A 28 7.05 -4.83 -1.47
N PRO A 29 8.06 -4.37 -0.71
CA PRO A 29 9.35 -4.01 -1.28
C PRO A 29 9.98 -5.21 -2.02
N LEU A 30 10.64 -4.92 -3.14
CA LEU A 30 11.38 -5.93 -3.89
C LEU A 30 12.60 -6.40 -3.09
N PRO A 31 13.02 -7.66 -3.24
CA PRO A 31 14.31 -8.10 -2.71
C PRO A 31 15.45 -7.40 -3.46
N ALA A 32 16.54 -7.09 -2.75
CA ALA A 32 17.66 -6.31 -3.29
C ALA A 32 18.27 -6.86 -4.59
N LYS A 33 18.18 -8.17 -4.82
CA LYS A 33 18.64 -8.81 -6.06
C LYS A 33 17.74 -8.49 -7.26
N GLU A 34 16.43 -8.45 -7.05
CA GLU A 34 15.46 -8.12 -8.12
C GLU A 34 15.46 -6.63 -8.41
N GLU A 35 15.62 -5.80 -7.39
CA GLU A 35 15.74 -4.35 -7.54
C GLU A 35 16.95 -3.99 -8.43
N ARG A 36 18.12 -4.59 -8.16
CA ARG A 36 19.32 -4.43 -9.01
C ARG A 36 19.05 -4.83 -10.45
N ARG A 37 18.38 -5.96 -10.67
CA ARG A 37 18.01 -6.43 -12.01
C ARG A 37 17.07 -5.45 -12.72
N CYS A 38 16.09 -4.88 -12.01
CA CYS A 38 15.21 -3.87 -12.58
C CYS A 38 15.97 -2.57 -12.92
N VAL A 39 16.93 -2.16 -12.09
CA VAL A 39 17.78 -1.00 -12.39
C VAL A 39 18.63 -1.24 -13.63
N GLU A 40 19.27 -2.41 -13.75
CA GLU A 40 20.04 -2.79 -14.94
C GLU A 40 19.18 -2.80 -16.21
N ARG A 41 17.95 -3.35 -16.13
CA ARG A 41 16.99 -3.32 -17.24
C ARG A 41 16.54 -1.90 -17.60
N TRP A 42 16.29 -1.06 -16.59
CA TRP A 42 15.94 0.34 -16.83
C TRP A 42 17.09 1.10 -17.51
N MET A 43 18.35 0.85 -17.12
CA MET A 43 19.52 1.42 -17.80
C MET A 43 19.61 1.00 -19.28
N GLN A 44 19.00 -0.14 -19.65
CA GLN A 44 18.89 -0.61 -21.04
C GLN A 44 17.69 -0.01 -21.78
N GLY A 45 16.92 0.89 -21.15
CA GLY A 45 15.76 1.57 -21.74
C GLY A 45 14.41 0.90 -21.47
N ASP A 46 14.36 -0.10 -20.59
CA ASP A 46 13.12 -0.81 -20.25
C ASP A 46 12.21 0.05 -19.35
N LEU A 47 11.08 0.49 -19.90
CA LEU A 47 10.10 1.30 -19.20
C LEU A 47 9.26 0.49 -18.19
N GLU A 48 9.07 -0.81 -18.41
CA GLU A 48 8.35 -1.66 -17.45
C GLU A 48 9.16 -1.81 -16.18
N ALA A 49 10.47 -2.03 -16.31
CA ALA A 49 11.38 -2.11 -15.16
C ALA A 49 11.36 -0.83 -14.31
N ARG A 50 11.28 0.34 -14.96
CA ARG A 50 11.11 1.63 -14.27
C ARG A 50 9.78 1.71 -13.52
N ASN A 51 8.68 1.35 -14.16
CA ASN A 51 7.35 1.42 -13.55
C ASN A 51 7.25 0.47 -12.34
N THR A 52 7.78 -0.75 -12.45
CA THR A 52 7.87 -1.68 -11.32
C THR A 52 8.68 -1.08 -10.16
N LEU A 53 9.83 -0.46 -10.43
CA LEU A 53 10.60 0.20 -9.37
C LEU A 53 9.82 1.33 -8.69
N ILE A 54 9.07 2.13 -9.44
CA ILE A 54 8.27 3.23 -8.88
C ILE A 54 7.17 2.68 -7.98
N GLU A 55 6.35 1.73 -8.45
CA GLU A 55 5.22 1.18 -7.69
C GLU A 55 5.63 0.53 -6.36
N HIS A 56 6.75 -0.20 -6.37
CA HIS A 56 7.28 -0.83 -5.17
C HIS A 56 7.91 0.17 -4.19
N ASN A 57 8.37 1.32 -4.66
CA ASN A 57 8.93 2.38 -3.83
C ASN A 57 7.90 3.43 -3.37
N LEU A 58 6.69 3.50 -3.96
CA LEU A 58 5.61 4.38 -3.47
C LEU A 58 5.27 4.16 -2.00
N ARG A 59 5.43 2.92 -1.50
CA ARG A 59 5.27 2.60 -0.08
C ARG A 59 6.24 3.39 0.81
N LEU A 60 7.47 3.61 0.34
CA LEU A 60 8.48 4.38 1.05
C LEU A 60 8.08 5.85 1.11
N VAL A 61 7.59 6.42 0.00
CA VAL A 61 7.07 7.79 -0.08
C VAL A 61 5.94 8.00 0.93
N ALA A 62 4.95 7.11 0.94
CA ALA A 62 3.85 7.15 1.90
C ALA A 62 4.34 7.05 3.36
N HIS A 63 5.37 6.25 3.64
CA HIS A 63 5.94 6.14 4.98
C HIS A 63 6.69 7.41 5.41
N ILE A 64 7.44 8.03 4.49
CA ILE A 64 8.15 9.30 4.72
C ILE A 64 7.13 10.39 5.02
N ILE A 65 6.08 10.52 4.20
CA ILE A 65 5.06 11.54 4.37
C ILE A 65 4.36 11.38 5.71
N LYS A 66 3.91 10.18 6.05
CA LYS A 66 3.29 9.89 7.35
C LYS A 66 4.21 10.19 8.55
N LYS A 67 5.53 10.05 8.37
CA LYS A 67 6.50 10.27 9.44
C LYS A 67 6.82 11.75 9.65
N TYR A 68 6.90 12.53 8.58
CA TYR A 68 7.39 13.92 8.63
C TYR A 68 6.30 14.98 8.43
N TYR A 69 5.12 14.60 7.93
CA TYR A 69 4.00 15.49 7.69
C TYR A 69 2.79 15.05 8.53
N THR A 70 2.29 15.96 9.36
CA THR A 70 1.18 15.68 10.29
C THR A 70 -0.18 16.04 9.70
N SER A 71 -0.22 16.91 8.69
CA SER A 71 -1.46 17.34 8.03
C SER A 71 -2.00 16.23 7.13
N GLU A 72 -3.10 15.59 7.54
CA GLU A 72 -3.76 14.54 6.73
C GLU A 72 -4.29 15.07 5.39
N SER A 73 -4.67 16.36 5.34
CA SER A 73 -5.22 17.00 4.13
C SER A 73 -4.22 17.15 2.98
N GLU A 74 -2.91 17.07 3.25
CA GLU A 74 -1.85 17.27 2.26
C GLU A 74 -1.18 15.94 1.87
N GLN A 75 -1.56 14.81 2.49
CA GLN A 75 -0.86 13.55 2.27
C GLN A 75 -0.96 13.05 0.83
N ASP A 76 -2.15 13.13 0.23
CA ASP A 76 -2.38 12.63 -1.14
C ASP A 76 -1.64 13.48 -2.18
N ASP A 77 -1.57 14.80 -1.97
CA ASP A 77 -0.80 15.72 -2.82
C ASP A 77 0.70 15.45 -2.70
N LEU A 78 1.19 15.26 -1.47
CA LEU A 78 2.58 14.93 -1.22
C LEU A 78 2.96 13.55 -1.80
N ILE A 79 2.06 12.57 -1.75
CA ILE A 79 2.27 11.25 -2.37
C ILE A 79 2.33 11.38 -3.90
N SER A 80 1.55 12.28 -4.48
CA SER A 80 1.54 12.52 -5.93
C SER A 80 2.80 13.23 -6.43
N ILE A 81 3.48 14.00 -5.58
CA ILE A 81 4.72 14.72 -5.90
C ILE A 81 5.97 13.82 -5.73
N GLY A 82 5.97 12.94 -4.73
CA GLY A 82 7.13 12.10 -4.37
C GLY A 82 7.33 10.88 -5.25
#